data_AF-A0A848ZIX7-F1
#
_entry.id   AF-A0A848ZIX7-F1
#
_cell.length_a   1.000
_cell.length_b   1.000
_cell.length_c   1.000
_cell.angle_alpha   90.00
_cell.angle_beta   90.00
_cell.angle_gamma   90.00
#
_symmetry.space_group_name_H-M   'P 1'
#
loop_
_entity.id
_entity.type
_entity.pdbx_description
1 polymer ?
#
loop_
_entity_poly.entity_id
_entity_poly.type
_entity_poly.pdbx_seq_one_letter_code
_entity_poly.pdbx_strand_id
1 'polypeptide(L)'
;MLKSIKESPLYPIANPRSIVFFGASNRITSMGTNLLASIQGLGFEGAIYPVHPSEKQVRNLKAYRSVLDLPEVADLAVLVLPTHIVAQTVEECGKKGIRRAIIVSGGFKEVGGEGVGLEQRLREIADKYGIRFLGPNCIGVANPHYNLNTTFLPHEGAPGYIGMASQSGSLVTQMFNYLSRYSLGFSTAFSVGNEANIDIVDCLEYLGACPHTRVIALYIEAIKRGRTFLEMARTIVPHKPIVALYVGGSETGKRASLSHTGAMAGPDLLYDGVFRQSGILRAQSVTELFDFCWALGALPIPKGRRVVIQTHSGGPGAAAADACGRAGLELPPLSLETLEKLEALLPHTSSRNNPVDLTFIKNPLQYLIHIPGILIEDSNVDILLIYFLTVAKVVRRALEQMGIPEDQIPEQTDKLMEEQSEAVVRLMNSSEKLLVGFTYRSLEDQFIHGLLQQGVPVFPEPTRAARALKALLDYSTLREKMLSDPAGGTEET
;
A
#
# COMPACT_ATOMS: atom_id res chain seq x y z
N MET A 1 19.96 9.60 6.19
CA MET A 1 18.80 10.03 5.39
C MET A 1 19.25 11.06 4.37
N LEU A 2 18.67 11.02 3.17
CA LEU A 2 18.91 12.03 2.12
C LEU A 2 18.55 13.42 2.62
N LYS A 3 19.30 14.46 2.20
CA LYS A 3 18.93 15.85 2.49
C LYS A 3 17.79 16.30 1.61
N SER A 4 17.73 15.76 0.39
CA SER A 4 16.62 15.93 -0.53
C SER A 4 16.34 14.61 -1.24
N ILE A 5 15.06 14.28 -1.42
CA ILE A 5 14.65 13.12 -2.24
C ILE A 5 15.27 13.16 -3.65
N LYS A 6 15.55 14.36 -4.18
CA LYS A 6 16.17 14.58 -5.50
C LYS A 6 17.61 14.05 -5.61
N GLU A 7 18.29 13.85 -4.48
CA GLU A 7 19.62 13.24 -4.42
C GLU A 7 19.55 11.72 -4.70
N SER A 8 18.39 11.10 -4.52
CA SER A 8 18.21 9.68 -4.77
C SER A 8 18.40 9.34 -6.25
N PRO A 9 19.14 8.26 -6.60
CA PRO A 9 19.21 7.80 -7.97
C PRO A 9 17.85 7.37 -8.54
N LEU A 10 16.89 7.05 -7.67
CA LEU A 10 15.51 6.69 -8.02
C LEU A 10 14.63 7.90 -8.35
N TYR A 11 14.99 9.12 -7.93
CA TYR A 11 14.13 10.28 -8.16
C TYR A 11 13.86 10.55 -9.65
N PRO A 12 14.86 10.56 -10.55
CA PRO A 12 14.59 10.72 -11.97
C PRO A 12 14.02 9.46 -12.64
N ILE A 13 14.00 8.32 -11.95
CA ILE A 13 13.31 7.09 -12.42
C ILE A 13 11.81 7.18 -12.10
N ALA A 14 11.45 7.66 -10.91
CA ALA A 14 10.07 7.80 -10.47
C ALA A 14 9.41 9.13 -10.89
N ASN A 15 10.19 10.12 -11.31
CA ASN A 15 9.72 11.46 -11.67
C ASN A 15 10.44 11.99 -12.95
N PRO A 16 10.47 11.23 -14.06
CA PRO A 16 11.09 11.67 -15.31
C PRO A 16 10.25 12.77 -15.97
N ARG A 17 10.90 13.71 -16.68
CA ARG A 17 10.21 14.67 -17.56
C ARG A 17 10.17 14.21 -19.01
N SER A 18 11.00 13.23 -19.36
CA SER A 18 11.02 12.61 -20.68
C SER A 18 11.44 11.14 -20.61
N ILE A 19 10.81 10.33 -21.45
CA ILE A 19 11.00 8.87 -21.51
C ILE A 19 11.39 8.48 -22.94
N VAL A 20 12.51 7.80 -23.10
CA VAL A 20 12.76 7.00 -24.31
C VAL A 20 12.25 5.57 -24.07
N PHE A 21 11.45 5.04 -25.00
CA PHE A 21 10.74 3.78 -24.80
C PHE A 21 11.13 2.77 -25.88
N PHE A 22 11.62 1.62 -25.46
CA PHE A 22 12.00 0.52 -26.34
C PHE A 22 11.08 -0.69 -26.13
N GLY A 23 10.64 -1.30 -27.23
CA GLY A 23 9.80 -2.50 -27.20
C GLY A 23 8.31 -2.28 -27.41
N ALA A 24 7.86 -1.03 -27.58
CA ALA A 24 6.51 -0.73 -28.03
C ALA A 24 6.41 -0.79 -29.56
N SER A 25 5.26 -1.27 -30.04
CA SER A 25 4.86 -1.27 -31.46
C SER A 25 3.38 -0.92 -31.59
N ASN A 26 2.83 -0.93 -32.81
CA ASN A 26 1.38 -0.82 -33.01
C ASN A 26 0.61 -2.13 -32.78
N ARG A 27 1.26 -3.21 -32.32
CA ARG A 27 0.59 -4.46 -31.94
C ARG A 27 0.14 -4.41 -30.48
N ILE A 28 -1.18 -4.42 -30.27
CA ILE A 28 -1.80 -4.30 -28.94
C ILE A 28 -1.44 -5.44 -27.98
N THR A 29 -1.07 -6.62 -28.49
CA THR A 29 -0.78 -7.79 -27.65
C THR A 29 0.63 -7.79 -27.07
N SER A 30 1.53 -6.90 -27.51
CA SER A 30 2.89 -6.87 -27.00
C SER A 30 2.98 -6.22 -25.63
N MET A 31 3.81 -6.77 -24.73
CA MET A 31 4.00 -6.23 -23.39
C MET A 31 4.44 -4.76 -23.44
N GLY A 32 5.43 -4.42 -24.27
CA GLY A 32 5.91 -3.03 -24.39
C GLY A 32 4.83 -2.05 -24.85
N THR A 33 3.93 -2.47 -25.76
CA THR A 33 2.78 -1.64 -26.15
C THR A 33 1.79 -1.42 -25.01
N ASN A 34 1.56 -2.41 -24.15
CA ASN A 34 0.68 -2.27 -22.97
C ASN A 34 1.29 -1.41 -21.87
N LEU A 35 2.61 -1.47 -21.66
CA LEU A 35 3.31 -0.54 -20.76
C LEU A 35 3.22 0.90 -21.28
N LEU A 36 3.51 1.13 -22.56
CA LEU A 36 3.35 2.45 -23.17
C LEU A 36 1.90 2.94 -23.09
N ALA A 37 0.92 2.05 -23.27
CA ALA A 37 -0.49 2.37 -23.10
C ALA A 37 -0.83 2.80 -21.66
N SER A 38 -0.21 2.16 -20.66
CA SER A 38 -0.42 2.50 -19.24
C SER A 38 0.19 3.86 -18.88
N ILE A 39 1.36 4.20 -19.44
CA ILE A 39 1.96 5.53 -19.31
C ILE A 39 1.03 6.60 -19.91
N GLN A 40 0.56 6.38 -21.15
CA GLN A 40 -0.36 7.31 -21.82
C GLN A 40 -1.71 7.40 -21.11
N GLY A 41 -2.25 6.25 -20.67
CA GLY A 41 -3.57 6.15 -20.06
C GLY A 41 -3.66 6.80 -18.68
N LEU A 42 -2.56 6.84 -17.93
CA LEU A 42 -2.49 7.59 -16.67
C LEU A 42 -2.28 9.10 -16.88
N GLY A 43 -1.98 9.54 -18.11
CA GLY A 43 -1.84 10.96 -18.44
C GLY A 43 -0.45 11.54 -18.16
N PHE A 44 0.62 10.78 -18.39
CA PHE A 44 1.99 11.29 -18.27
C PHE A 44 2.19 12.54 -19.16
N GLU A 45 2.58 13.65 -18.53
CA GLU A 45 2.68 14.96 -19.19
C GLU A 45 4.03 15.18 -19.90
N GLY A 46 5.03 14.37 -19.59
CA GLY A 46 6.36 14.47 -20.16
C GLY A 46 6.45 13.95 -21.60
N ALA A 47 7.57 14.26 -22.26
CA ALA A 47 7.82 13.79 -23.63
C ALA A 47 8.04 12.27 -23.66
N ILE A 48 7.45 11.58 -24.63
CA ILE A 48 7.66 10.14 -24.84
C ILE A 48 8.22 9.91 -26.24
N TYR A 49 9.36 9.23 -26.31
CA TYR A 49 10.11 8.93 -27.54
C TYR A 49 10.19 7.43 -27.77
N PRO A 50 9.24 6.81 -28.51
CA PRO A 50 9.37 5.43 -28.92
C PRO A 50 10.57 5.24 -29.85
N VAL A 51 11.37 4.21 -29.60
CA VAL A 51 12.43 3.77 -30.52
C VAL A 51 12.01 2.45 -31.14
N HIS A 52 11.94 2.43 -32.48
CA HIS A 52 11.47 1.29 -33.24
C HIS A 52 12.25 1.15 -34.56
N PRO A 53 12.65 -0.06 -34.97
CA PRO A 53 13.54 -0.25 -36.14
C PRO A 53 12.91 0.14 -37.48
N SER A 54 11.58 0.03 -37.62
CA SER A 54 10.85 0.22 -38.89
C SER A 54 9.65 1.16 -38.84
N GLU A 55 8.74 0.99 -37.88
CA GLU A 55 7.58 1.88 -37.66
C GLU A 55 8.03 3.34 -37.42
N LYS A 56 7.45 4.27 -38.16
CA LYS A 56 7.69 5.73 -38.03
C LYS A 56 6.81 6.39 -36.97
N GLN A 57 5.76 5.70 -36.54
CA GLN A 57 4.83 6.16 -35.53
C GLN A 57 4.39 4.95 -34.69
N VAL A 58 4.40 5.08 -33.36
CA VAL A 58 3.95 4.05 -32.41
C VAL A 58 2.94 4.70 -31.48
N ARG A 59 1.69 4.20 -31.44
CA ARG A 59 0.62 4.75 -30.60
C ARG A 59 0.47 6.27 -30.71
N ASN A 60 0.39 6.76 -31.94
CA ASN A 60 0.29 8.18 -32.32
C ASN A 60 1.51 9.06 -31.97
N LEU A 61 2.57 8.50 -31.39
CA LEU A 61 3.82 9.21 -31.11
C LEU A 61 4.83 8.99 -32.25
N LYS A 62 5.60 10.01 -32.61
CA LYS A 62 6.70 9.89 -33.58
C LYS A 62 7.73 8.90 -33.05
N ALA A 63 8.04 7.87 -33.82
CA ALA A 63 9.05 6.88 -33.47
C ALA A 63 10.39 7.20 -34.15
N TYR A 64 11.47 6.87 -33.46
CA TYR A 64 12.85 7.10 -33.90
C TYR A 64 13.52 5.75 -34.19
N ARG A 65 14.44 5.73 -35.17
CA ARG A 65 15.13 4.50 -35.55
C ARG A 65 16.20 4.09 -34.54
N SER A 66 16.91 5.08 -33.98
CA SER A 66 17.87 4.90 -32.91
C SER A 66 17.64 5.91 -31.78
N VAL A 67 18.05 5.55 -30.56
CA VAL A 67 18.13 6.49 -29.43
C VAL A 67 19.07 7.67 -29.71
N LEU A 68 20.05 7.46 -30.60
CA LEU A 68 20.98 8.51 -31.02
C LEU A 68 20.28 9.61 -31.83
N ASP A 69 19.19 9.28 -32.51
CA ASP A 69 18.42 10.20 -33.38
C ASP A 69 17.44 11.10 -32.61
N LEU A 70 17.30 10.92 -31.28
CA LEU A 70 16.40 11.73 -30.48
C LEU A 70 16.80 13.22 -30.51
N PRO A 71 15.84 14.15 -30.46
CA PRO A 71 16.12 15.58 -30.46
C PRO A 71 16.80 16.05 -29.16
N GLU A 72 16.61 15.33 -28.07
CA GLU A 72 17.17 15.63 -26.75
C GLU A 72 17.60 14.36 -26.01
N VAL A 73 18.28 14.54 -24.88
CA VAL A 73 18.62 13.44 -23.96
C VAL A 73 17.44 13.20 -23.05
N ALA A 74 16.84 12.01 -23.13
CA ALA A 74 15.73 11.65 -22.25
C ALA A 74 16.19 11.48 -20.79
N ASP A 75 15.32 11.83 -19.83
CA ASP A 75 15.59 11.63 -18.41
C ASP A 75 15.65 10.13 -18.05
N LEU A 76 14.80 9.31 -18.69
CA LEU A 76 14.64 7.88 -18.42
C LEU A 76 14.55 7.03 -19.68
N ALA A 77 15.23 5.87 -19.69
CA ALA A 77 15.00 4.81 -20.67
C ALA A 77 14.14 3.67 -20.09
N VAL A 78 13.11 3.21 -20.82
CA VAL A 78 12.31 2.02 -20.46
C VAL A 78 12.49 0.96 -21.52
N LEU A 79 12.99 -0.22 -21.13
CA LEU A 79 13.40 -1.29 -22.06
C LEU A 79 12.58 -2.57 -21.88
N VAL A 80 11.79 -2.91 -22.91
CA VAL A 80 11.04 -4.17 -23.04
C VAL A 80 11.47 -4.90 -24.32
N LEU A 81 12.67 -5.48 -24.29
CA LEU A 81 13.36 -6.02 -25.46
C LEU A 81 13.77 -7.49 -25.26
N PRO A 82 14.05 -8.23 -26.34
CA PRO A 82 14.75 -9.50 -26.24
C PRO A 82 16.08 -9.35 -25.48
N THR A 83 16.36 -10.26 -24.54
CA THR A 83 17.47 -10.18 -23.59
C THR A 83 18.83 -9.87 -24.24
N HIS A 84 19.11 -10.52 -25.38
CA HIS A 84 20.41 -10.45 -26.06
C HIS A 84 20.76 -9.05 -26.62
N ILE A 85 19.78 -8.17 -26.85
CA ILE A 85 20.03 -6.79 -27.31
C ILE A 85 19.95 -5.73 -26.22
N VAL A 86 19.57 -6.11 -24.99
CA VAL A 86 19.38 -5.14 -23.88
C VAL A 86 20.68 -4.42 -23.56
N ALA A 87 21.78 -5.16 -23.37
CA ALA A 87 23.08 -4.59 -23.03
C ALA A 87 23.57 -3.56 -24.08
N GLN A 88 23.46 -3.90 -25.36
CA GLN A 88 23.79 -2.99 -26.46
C GLN A 88 22.91 -1.74 -26.44
N THR A 89 21.60 -1.90 -26.24
CA THR A 89 20.66 -0.77 -26.19
C THR A 89 20.97 0.17 -25.01
N VAL A 90 21.35 -0.38 -23.86
CA VAL A 90 21.78 0.41 -22.69
C VAL A 90 23.09 1.16 -22.98
N GLU A 91 24.04 0.55 -23.71
CA GLU A 91 25.24 1.25 -24.16
C GLU A 91 24.92 2.41 -25.10
N GLU A 92 23.99 2.25 -26.05
CA GLU A 92 23.54 3.34 -26.93
C GLU A 92 22.85 4.47 -26.13
N CYS A 93 22.05 4.12 -25.11
CA CYS A 93 21.49 5.10 -24.18
C CYS A 93 22.60 5.89 -23.45
N GLY A 94 23.63 5.18 -22.97
CA GLY A 94 24.80 5.78 -22.32
C GLY A 94 25.56 6.74 -23.24
N LYS A 95 25.75 6.38 -24.51
CA LYS A 95 26.35 7.22 -25.55
C LYS A 95 25.52 8.47 -25.85
N LYS A 96 24.18 8.36 -25.85
CA LYS A 96 23.28 9.53 -25.98
C LYS A 96 23.33 10.46 -24.77
N GLY A 97 23.78 9.96 -23.61
CA GLY A 97 23.87 10.72 -22.37
C GLY A 97 22.79 10.37 -21.34
N ILE A 98 21.95 9.38 -21.61
CA ILE A 98 20.92 8.92 -20.66
C ILE A 98 21.62 8.23 -19.49
N ARG A 99 21.16 8.52 -18.26
CA ARG A 99 21.78 8.03 -17.01
C ARG A 99 20.85 7.19 -16.14
N ARG A 100 19.60 7.01 -16.55
CA ARG A 100 18.60 6.24 -15.80
C ARG A 100 17.86 5.28 -16.72
N ALA A 101 17.61 4.06 -16.23
CA ALA A 101 16.84 3.08 -16.97
C ALA A 101 15.93 2.22 -16.08
N ILE A 102 14.83 1.73 -16.67
CA ILE A 102 14.03 0.62 -16.17
C ILE A 102 14.17 -0.50 -17.19
N ILE A 103 14.66 -1.66 -16.74
CA ILE A 103 14.88 -2.82 -17.58
C ILE A 103 13.85 -3.88 -17.21
N VAL A 104 12.77 -3.93 -17.97
CA VAL A 104 11.65 -4.86 -17.75
C VAL A 104 12.02 -6.27 -18.23
N SER A 105 12.79 -6.33 -19.31
CA SER A 105 13.24 -7.56 -19.97
C SER A 105 13.80 -8.60 -18.98
N GLY A 106 13.30 -9.83 -19.06
CA GLY A 106 13.85 -11.01 -18.36
C GLY A 106 14.86 -11.78 -19.22
N GLY A 107 15.22 -13.00 -18.81
CA GLY A 107 16.24 -13.87 -19.39
C GLY A 107 17.65 -13.69 -18.81
N PHE A 108 17.78 -13.12 -17.62
CA PHE A 108 19.07 -12.79 -17.00
C PHE A 108 19.45 -13.82 -15.91
N LYS A 109 19.95 -13.38 -14.75
CA LYS A 109 20.42 -14.28 -13.70
C LYS A 109 19.35 -15.27 -13.22
N GLU A 110 18.07 -14.91 -13.27
CA GLU A 110 16.96 -15.73 -12.82
C GLU A 110 16.79 -17.04 -13.61
N VAL A 111 17.26 -17.10 -14.86
CA VAL A 111 17.25 -18.34 -15.67
C VAL A 111 18.55 -19.14 -15.58
N GLY A 112 19.59 -18.61 -14.91
CA GLY A 112 20.91 -19.23 -14.83
C GLY A 112 21.68 -19.26 -16.16
N GLY A 113 22.72 -20.10 -16.24
CA GLY A 113 23.51 -20.31 -17.47
C GLY A 113 24.09 -19.02 -18.07
N GLU A 114 23.85 -18.80 -19.37
CA GLU A 114 24.31 -17.61 -20.10
C GLU A 114 23.70 -16.30 -19.55
N GLY A 115 22.51 -16.37 -18.94
CA GLY A 115 21.82 -15.20 -18.38
C GLY A 115 22.62 -14.48 -17.28
N VAL A 116 23.46 -15.21 -16.55
CA VAL A 116 24.41 -14.64 -15.56
C VAL A 116 25.45 -13.75 -16.26
N GLY A 117 25.99 -14.20 -17.39
CA GLY A 117 26.95 -13.45 -18.19
C GLY A 117 26.33 -12.21 -18.83
N LEU A 118 25.08 -12.31 -19.30
CA LEU A 118 24.33 -11.18 -19.83
C LEU A 118 24.07 -10.10 -18.77
N GLU A 119 23.72 -10.50 -17.54
CA GLU A 119 23.52 -9.55 -16.43
C GLU A 119 24.84 -8.88 -16.03
N GLN A 120 25.93 -9.64 -15.99
CA GLN A 120 27.26 -9.09 -15.72
C GLN A 120 27.67 -8.05 -16.78
N ARG A 121 27.47 -8.36 -18.06
CA ARG A 121 27.75 -7.43 -19.17
C ARG A 121 26.90 -6.15 -19.06
N LEU A 122 25.63 -6.30 -18.68
CA LEU A 122 24.73 -5.17 -18.45
C LEU A 122 25.25 -4.25 -17.32
N ARG A 123 25.74 -4.82 -16.20
CA ARG A 123 26.36 -4.05 -15.11
C ARG A 123 27.61 -3.30 -15.55
N GLU A 124 28.51 -3.95 -16.26
CA GLU A 124 29.74 -3.32 -16.76
C GLU A 124 29.46 -2.11 -17.66
N ILE A 125 28.45 -2.22 -18.53
CA ILE A 125 28.02 -1.09 -19.37
C ILE A 125 27.41 0.02 -18.52
N ALA A 126 26.56 -0.33 -17.56
CA ALA A 126 25.97 0.66 -16.68
C ALA A 126 27.04 1.45 -15.91
N ASP A 127 28.05 0.76 -15.37
CA ASP A 127 29.18 1.39 -14.67
C ASP A 127 30.01 2.28 -15.61
N LYS A 128 30.33 1.80 -16.82
CA LYS A 128 31.09 2.56 -17.83
C LYS A 128 30.45 3.91 -18.18
N TYR A 129 29.13 3.99 -18.25
CA TYR A 129 28.40 5.21 -18.64
C TYR A 129 27.72 5.93 -17.46
N GLY A 130 27.92 5.47 -16.23
CA GLY A 130 27.29 6.05 -15.04
C GLY A 130 25.75 5.92 -15.04
N ILE A 131 25.22 4.84 -15.61
CA ILE A 131 23.79 4.55 -15.65
C ILE A 131 23.39 3.86 -14.35
N ARG A 132 22.32 4.36 -13.71
CA ARG A 132 21.63 3.67 -12.62
C ARG A 132 20.33 3.08 -13.16
N PHE A 133 20.04 1.82 -12.86
CA PHE A 133 18.86 1.16 -13.41
C PHE A 133 18.11 0.26 -12.43
N LEU A 134 16.80 0.17 -12.63
CA LEU A 134 15.89 -0.75 -11.94
C LEU A 134 15.77 -2.05 -12.76
N GLY A 135 15.81 -3.21 -12.08
CA GLY A 135 15.78 -4.53 -12.72
C GLY A 135 17.17 -5.19 -12.90
N PRO A 136 17.38 -6.02 -13.94
CA PRO A 136 16.42 -6.41 -14.98
C PRO A 136 15.30 -7.30 -14.42
N ASN A 137 14.44 -7.86 -15.28
CA ASN A 137 13.33 -8.72 -14.89
C ASN A 137 12.44 -8.06 -13.81
N CYS A 138 12.06 -6.82 -14.06
CA CYS A 138 11.16 -6.07 -13.20
C CYS A 138 9.90 -5.67 -13.98
N ILE A 139 8.92 -5.11 -13.29
CA ILE A 139 7.68 -4.62 -13.91
C ILE A 139 7.62 -3.09 -14.00
N GLY A 140 8.65 -2.40 -13.49
CA GLY A 140 8.76 -0.94 -13.52
C GLY A 140 8.30 -0.25 -12.25
N VAL A 141 7.81 0.98 -12.43
CA VAL A 141 7.48 1.94 -11.38
C VAL A 141 6.10 2.53 -11.60
N ALA A 142 5.32 2.61 -10.53
CA ALA A 142 4.08 3.38 -10.47
C ALA A 142 4.25 4.55 -9.48
N ASN A 143 4.05 5.78 -9.96
CA ASN A 143 4.03 7.00 -9.18
C ASN A 143 2.81 7.83 -9.62
N PRO A 144 1.61 7.53 -9.08
CA PRO A 144 0.38 8.18 -9.51
C PRO A 144 0.31 9.66 -9.15
N HIS A 145 1.08 10.15 -8.16
CA HIS A 145 1.21 11.60 -7.88
C HIS A 145 1.87 12.39 -9.02
N TYR A 146 2.57 11.69 -9.93
CA TYR A 146 3.26 12.29 -11.08
C TYR A 146 2.78 11.67 -12.41
N ASN A 147 1.59 11.08 -12.42
CA ASN A 147 0.99 10.43 -13.59
C ASN A 147 1.91 9.43 -14.31
N LEU A 148 2.81 8.78 -13.57
CA LEU A 148 3.75 7.82 -14.12
C LEU A 148 3.31 6.40 -13.78
N ASN A 149 3.09 5.59 -14.80
CA ASN A 149 2.90 4.15 -14.65
C ASN A 149 3.64 3.42 -15.76
N THR A 150 4.88 3.00 -15.47
CA THR A 150 5.70 2.21 -16.40
C THR A 150 5.44 0.71 -16.29
N THR A 151 4.34 0.33 -15.63
CA THR A 151 3.90 -1.07 -15.50
C THR A 151 2.86 -1.45 -16.54
N PHE A 152 2.50 -2.74 -16.62
CA PHE A 152 1.64 -3.24 -17.70
C PHE A 152 0.14 -3.14 -17.42
N LEU A 153 -0.27 -3.05 -16.15
CA LEU A 153 -1.69 -2.86 -15.78
C LEU A 153 -1.97 -1.36 -15.60
N PRO A 154 -3.15 -0.89 -16.03
CA PRO A 154 -3.57 0.48 -15.74
C PRO A 154 -3.66 0.69 -14.22
N HIS A 155 -3.25 1.86 -13.76
CA HIS A 155 -3.44 2.24 -12.36
C HIS A 155 -4.92 2.54 -12.13
N GLU A 156 -5.43 2.13 -10.97
CA GLU A 156 -6.83 2.28 -10.58
C GLU A 156 -6.89 3.04 -9.25
N GLY A 157 -7.85 3.97 -9.13
CA GLY A 157 -8.03 4.80 -7.95
C GLY A 157 -7.19 6.08 -7.96
N ALA A 158 -7.32 6.84 -6.87
CA ALA A 158 -6.58 8.07 -6.65
C ALA A 158 -5.15 7.78 -6.13
N PRO A 159 -4.20 8.72 -6.31
CA PRO A 159 -2.90 8.63 -5.66
C PRO A 159 -3.05 8.49 -4.14
N GLY A 160 -2.34 7.53 -3.54
CA GLY A 160 -2.41 7.27 -2.11
C GLY A 160 -1.09 7.52 -1.40
N TYR A 161 -0.92 6.92 -0.23
CA TYR A 161 0.20 7.20 0.67
C TYR A 161 1.10 5.99 0.95
N ILE A 162 0.80 4.83 0.39
CA ILE A 162 1.55 3.59 0.61
C ILE A 162 2.77 3.61 -0.31
N GLY A 163 3.98 3.65 0.24
CA GLY A 163 5.20 3.49 -0.52
C GLY A 163 5.55 2.01 -0.61
N MET A 164 5.82 1.46 -1.79
CA MET A 164 6.09 0.04 -1.93
C MET A 164 7.42 -0.24 -2.64
N ALA A 165 8.18 -1.19 -2.10
CA ALA A 165 9.29 -1.81 -2.81
C ALA A 165 9.12 -3.33 -2.79
N SER A 166 9.18 -3.97 -3.95
CA SER A 166 8.83 -5.38 -4.10
C SER A 166 9.75 -6.11 -5.06
N GLN A 167 10.30 -7.23 -4.62
CA GLN A 167 11.06 -8.15 -5.47
C GLN A 167 10.15 -8.91 -6.44
N SER A 168 8.85 -9.05 -6.12
CA SER A 168 7.84 -9.54 -7.06
C SER A 168 7.13 -8.39 -7.77
N GLY A 169 7.31 -8.31 -9.09
CA GLY A 169 6.63 -7.31 -9.93
C GLY A 169 5.11 -7.46 -9.97
N SER A 170 4.62 -8.69 -9.91
CA SER A 170 3.18 -9.00 -9.88
C SER A 170 2.50 -8.37 -8.67
N LEU A 171 3.16 -8.34 -7.51
CA LEU A 171 2.61 -7.74 -6.29
C LEU A 171 2.51 -6.21 -6.36
N VAL A 172 3.28 -5.55 -7.22
CA VAL A 172 3.10 -4.09 -7.45
C VAL A 172 1.87 -3.85 -8.31
N THR A 173 1.81 -4.52 -9.46
CA THR A 173 0.79 -4.27 -10.49
C THR A 173 -0.59 -4.78 -10.12
N GLN A 174 -0.68 -6.00 -9.60
CA GLN A 174 -1.97 -6.62 -9.32
C GLN A 174 -2.68 -6.01 -8.10
N MET A 175 -1.96 -5.21 -7.30
CA MET A 175 -2.52 -4.57 -6.11
C MET A 175 -3.21 -3.24 -6.39
N PHE A 176 -3.18 -2.70 -7.62
CA PHE A 176 -3.91 -1.48 -7.97
C PHE A 176 -5.41 -1.62 -7.71
N ASN A 177 -6.04 -2.63 -8.33
CA ASN A 177 -7.46 -2.91 -8.11
C ASN A 177 -7.74 -3.25 -6.64
N TYR A 178 -6.90 -4.07 -6.01
CA TYR A 178 -7.07 -4.45 -4.60
C TYR A 178 -7.13 -3.22 -3.69
N LEU A 179 -6.15 -2.31 -3.79
CA LEU A 179 -6.08 -1.12 -2.96
C LEU A 179 -7.21 -0.13 -3.25
N SER A 180 -7.58 0.07 -4.52
CA SER A 180 -8.63 1.01 -4.91
C SER A 180 -9.99 0.69 -4.26
N ARG A 181 -10.29 -0.59 -4.01
CA ARG A 181 -11.52 -1.04 -3.32
C ARG A 181 -11.61 -0.58 -1.87
N TYR A 182 -10.48 -0.27 -1.25
CA TYR A 182 -10.38 0.29 0.11
C TYR A 182 -10.18 1.81 0.10
N SER A 183 -10.29 2.47 -1.06
CA SER A 183 -9.86 3.86 -1.27
C SER A 183 -8.40 4.10 -0.89
N LEU A 184 -7.57 3.07 -1.07
CA LEU A 184 -6.12 3.13 -0.87
C LEU A 184 -5.41 3.20 -2.20
N GLY A 185 -4.16 3.69 -2.16
CA GLY A 185 -3.32 3.79 -3.33
C GLY A 185 -1.85 3.92 -2.98
N PHE A 186 -1.01 3.78 -3.98
CA PHE A 186 0.42 3.98 -3.81
C PHE A 186 0.78 5.47 -3.84
N SER A 187 1.79 5.82 -3.04
CA SER A 187 2.55 7.05 -3.22
C SER A 187 3.57 6.86 -4.35
N THR A 188 4.43 5.85 -4.19
CA THR A 188 5.31 5.34 -5.24
C THR A 188 5.54 3.85 -5.00
N ALA A 189 5.50 3.03 -6.05
CA ALA A 189 5.75 1.60 -5.98
C ALA A 189 6.85 1.19 -6.97
N PHE A 190 7.85 0.46 -6.47
CA PHE A 190 9.00 -0.02 -7.23
C PHE A 190 8.97 -1.55 -7.31
N SER A 191 8.98 -2.09 -8.53
CA SER A 191 9.35 -3.49 -8.76
C SER A 191 10.87 -3.55 -9.00
N VAL A 192 11.61 -4.19 -8.10
CA VAL A 192 13.08 -4.18 -8.16
C VAL A 192 13.68 -5.32 -9.00
N GLY A 193 12.90 -6.38 -9.26
CA GLY A 193 13.30 -7.52 -10.08
C GLY A 193 14.55 -8.21 -9.54
N ASN A 194 15.52 -8.49 -10.41
CA ASN A 194 16.77 -9.16 -10.04
C ASN A 194 17.69 -8.32 -9.14
N GLU A 195 17.43 -7.01 -9.00
CA GLU A 195 18.26 -6.07 -8.25
C GLU A 195 19.74 -6.10 -8.70
N ALA A 196 19.99 -6.00 -10.02
CA ALA A 196 21.35 -6.05 -10.54
C ALA A 196 22.12 -4.73 -10.31
N ASN A 197 21.42 -3.61 -10.09
CA ASN A 197 22.02 -2.31 -9.85
C ASN A 197 21.35 -1.52 -8.73
N ILE A 198 20.05 -1.21 -8.87
CA ILE A 198 19.22 -0.67 -7.80
C ILE A 198 18.55 -1.85 -7.07
N ASP A 199 18.58 -1.82 -5.73
CA ASP A 199 17.96 -2.85 -4.90
C ASP A 199 16.90 -2.28 -3.93
N ILE A 200 16.30 -3.15 -3.13
CA ILE A 200 15.27 -2.77 -2.15
C ILE A 200 15.76 -1.75 -1.10
N VAL A 201 17.07 -1.69 -0.79
CA VAL A 201 17.63 -0.74 0.18
C VAL A 201 17.67 0.67 -0.41
N ASP A 202 17.98 0.80 -1.70
CA ASP A 202 17.89 2.10 -2.40
C ASP A 202 16.44 2.59 -2.43
N CYS A 203 15.49 1.68 -2.67
CA CYS A 203 14.06 1.98 -2.65
C CYS A 203 13.60 2.41 -1.25
N LEU A 204 14.07 1.72 -0.22
CA LEU A 204 13.77 2.07 1.17
C LEU A 204 14.26 3.49 1.51
N GLU A 205 15.46 3.88 1.07
CA GLU A 205 15.97 5.25 1.26
C GLU A 205 15.09 6.30 0.54
N TYR A 206 14.71 6.05 -0.72
CA TYR A 206 13.81 6.92 -1.48
C TYR A 206 12.45 7.08 -0.78
N LEU A 207 11.83 5.96 -0.40
CA LEU A 207 10.50 5.95 0.24
C LEU A 207 10.53 6.57 1.64
N GLY A 208 11.65 6.42 2.37
CA GLY A 208 11.90 7.13 3.63
C GLY A 208 11.89 8.64 3.45
N ALA A 209 12.51 9.16 2.39
CA ALA A 209 12.55 10.57 2.06
C ALA A 209 11.30 11.10 1.33
N CYS A 210 10.44 10.23 0.79
CA CYS A 210 9.28 10.62 -0.01
C CYS A 210 8.19 11.32 0.83
N PRO A 211 7.79 12.57 0.50
CA PRO A 211 6.79 13.30 1.27
C PRO A 211 5.38 12.74 1.10
N HIS A 212 5.09 12.06 -0.01
CA HIS A 212 3.80 11.41 -0.26
C HIS A 212 3.67 10.07 0.45
N THR A 213 4.78 9.47 0.88
CA THR A 213 4.76 8.18 1.58
C THR A 213 4.54 8.38 3.08
N ARG A 214 3.47 7.81 3.62
CA ARG A 214 3.19 7.76 5.08
C ARG A 214 3.55 6.43 5.72
N VAL A 215 3.56 5.34 4.94
CA VAL A 215 3.93 4.00 5.38
C VAL A 215 4.65 3.27 4.25
N ILE A 216 5.64 2.46 4.58
CA ILE A 216 6.43 1.69 3.62
C ILE A 216 6.03 0.21 3.68
N ALA A 217 5.62 -0.36 2.56
CA ALA A 217 5.37 -1.78 2.37
C ALA A 217 6.55 -2.44 1.63
N LEU A 218 7.06 -3.53 2.17
CA LEU A 218 8.15 -4.30 1.59
C LEU A 218 7.70 -5.74 1.31
N TYR A 219 7.91 -6.21 0.09
CA TYR A 219 7.80 -7.63 -0.25
C TYR A 219 9.20 -8.19 -0.52
N ILE A 220 9.64 -9.09 0.35
CA ILE A 220 11.05 -9.52 0.46
C ILE A 220 11.15 -11.03 0.25
N GLU A 221 11.98 -11.42 -0.71
CA GLU A 221 12.46 -12.79 -0.94
C GLU A 221 13.91 -12.96 -0.45
N ALA A 222 14.73 -11.92 -0.55
CA ALA A 222 16.10 -11.90 -0.04
C ALA A 222 16.59 -10.47 0.23
N ILE A 223 17.50 -10.27 1.18
CA ILE A 223 18.18 -8.99 1.40
C ILE A 223 19.68 -9.16 1.11
N LYS A 224 20.18 -8.51 0.05
CA LYS A 224 21.60 -8.57 -0.33
C LYS A 224 22.49 -7.73 0.58
N ARG A 225 22.07 -6.49 0.88
CA ARG A 225 22.81 -5.52 1.71
C ARG A 225 22.29 -5.50 3.15
N GLY A 226 22.34 -6.63 3.85
CA GLY A 226 21.69 -6.83 5.16
C GLY A 226 22.01 -5.77 6.22
N ARG A 227 23.29 -5.44 6.40
CA ARG A 227 23.72 -4.41 7.37
C ARG A 227 23.15 -3.03 7.03
N THR A 228 23.30 -2.61 5.78
CA THR A 228 22.79 -1.31 5.29
C THR A 228 21.26 -1.25 5.37
N PHE A 229 20.56 -2.36 5.08
CA PHE A 229 19.11 -2.45 5.23
C PHE A 229 18.69 -2.18 6.67
N LEU A 230 19.33 -2.83 7.64
CA LEU A 230 19.03 -2.67 9.07
C LEU A 230 19.30 -1.24 9.54
N GLU A 231 20.46 -0.68 9.21
CA GLU A 231 20.83 0.70 9.56
C GLU A 231 19.87 1.73 8.96
N MET A 232 19.48 1.53 7.69
CA MET A 232 18.52 2.40 7.00
C MET A 232 17.13 2.31 7.62
N ALA A 233 16.62 1.09 7.84
CA ALA A 233 15.33 0.88 8.47
C ALA A 233 15.27 1.51 9.87
N ARG A 234 16.31 1.34 10.68
CA ARG A 234 16.39 1.96 12.02
C ARG A 234 16.33 3.48 11.99
N THR A 235 16.83 4.10 10.92
CA THR A 235 16.77 5.55 10.73
C THR A 235 15.37 6.01 10.30
N ILE A 236 14.64 5.19 9.54
CA ILE A 236 13.34 5.55 8.97
C ILE A 236 12.18 5.29 9.95
N VAL A 237 12.18 4.14 10.63
CA VAL A 237 11.07 3.68 11.49
C VAL A 237 10.59 4.73 12.50
N PRO A 238 11.46 5.49 13.19
CA PRO A 238 11.03 6.53 14.14
C PRO A 238 10.14 7.63 13.53
N HIS A 239 10.21 7.81 12.21
CA HIS A 239 9.49 8.85 11.47
C HIS A 239 8.43 8.30 10.54
N LYS A 240 8.60 7.07 10.05
CA LYS A 240 7.71 6.46 9.06
C LYS A 240 7.65 4.94 9.27
N PRO A 241 6.46 4.37 9.52
CA PRO A 241 6.33 2.94 9.73
C PRO A 241 6.74 2.13 8.50
N ILE A 242 7.35 0.97 8.75
CA ILE A 242 7.71 -0.01 7.73
C ILE A 242 7.03 -1.33 8.06
N VAL A 243 6.33 -1.90 7.09
CA VAL A 243 5.72 -3.22 7.15
C VAL A 243 6.36 -4.11 6.09
N ALA A 244 6.80 -5.31 6.47
CA ALA A 244 7.43 -6.26 5.56
C ALA A 244 6.71 -7.61 5.55
N LEU A 245 6.53 -8.15 4.35
CA LEU A 245 6.17 -9.55 4.12
C LEU A 245 7.41 -10.27 3.59
N TYR A 246 7.94 -11.19 4.40
CA TYR A 246 9.01 -12.10 3.96
C TYR A 246 8.41 -13.39 3.41
N VAL A 247 8.84 -13.76 2.21
CA VAL A 247 8.48 -15.02 1.56
C VAL A 247 9.75 -15.85 1.35
N GLY A 248 9.65 -17.16 1.54
CA GLY A 248 10.81 -18.07 1.42
C GLY A 248 11.36 -18.62 2.73
N GLY A 249 10.76 -18.27 3.87
CA GLY A 249 11.17 -18.78 5.19
C GLY A 249 10.82 -20.26 5.46
N SER A 250 9.81 -20.82 4.78
CA SER A 250 9.50 -22.25 4.82
C SER A 250 10.38 -23.04 3.84
N GLU A 251 10.57 -24.34 4.09
CA GLU A 251 11.35 -25.21 3.19
C GLU A 251 10.76 -25.25 1.77
N THR A 252 9.42 -25.30 1.66
CA THR A 252 8.71 -25.26 0.38
C THR A 252 8.82 -23.90 -0.29
N GLY A 253 8.67 -22.81 0.47
CA GLY A 253 8.82 -21.44 -0.04
C GLY A 253 10.23 -21.14 -0.51
N LYS A 254 11.25 -21.63 0.20
CA LYS A 254 12.66 -21.53 -0.18
C LYS A 254 12.92 -22.18 -1.54
N ARG A 255 12.40 -23.40 -1.75
CA ARG A 255 12.53 -24.09 -3.05
C ARG A 255 11.83 -23.34 -4.17
N ALA A 256 10.61 -22.87 -3.95
CA ALA A 256 9.86 -22.09 -4.94
C ALA A 256 10.57 -20.78 -5.31
N SER A 257 11.11 -20.06 -4.32
CA SER A 257 11.84 -18.80 -4.53
C SER A 257 13.14 -19.04 -5.30
N LEU A 258 13.88 -20.11 -4.98
CA LEU A 258 15.10 -20.46 -5.69
C LEU A 258 14.84 -20.72 -7.19
N SER A 259 13.74 -21.39 -7.53
CA SER A 259 13.35 -21.63 -8.92
C SER A 259 12.83 -20.37 -9.64
N HIS A 260 12.35 -19.37 -8.90
CA HIS A 260 11.75 -18.15 -9.46
C HIS A 260 12.76 -17.02 -9.66
N THR A 261 13.66 -16.77 -8.71
CA THR A 261 14.61 -15.64 -8.76
C THR A 261 16.09 -16.06 -8.73
N GLY A 262 16.39 -17.34 -8.53
CA GLY A 262 17.77 -17.82 -8.37
C GLY A 262 18.47 -17.28 -7.11
N ALA A 263 17.74 -16.58 -6.22
CA ALA A 263 18.25 -16.09 -4.95
C ALA A 263 18.08 -17.16 -3.85
N MET A 264 19.09 -17.26 -2.98
CA MET A 264 19.02 -18.18 -1.84
C MET A 264 18.23 -17.52 -0.70
N ALA A 265 17.00 -17.98 -0.46
CA ALA A 265 16.22 -17.54 0.68
C ALA A 265 16.86 -17.99 2.00
N GLY A 266 16.84 -17.11 3.00
CA GLY A 266 17.36 -17.36 4.34
C GLY A 266 16.33 -18.02 5.26
N PRO A 267 16.76 -18.63 6.38
CA PRO A 267 15.85 -19.13 7.41
C PRO A 267 14.90 -18.06 7.93
N ASP A 268 13.64 -18.45 8.18
CA ASP A 268 12.59 -17.53 8.64
C ASP A 268 12.94 -16.77 9.92
N LEU A 269 13.53 -17.47 10.91
CA LEU A 269 13.92 -16.91 12.20
C LEU A 269 14.96 -15.78 12.08
N LEU A 270 15.80 -15.79 11.04
CA LEU A 270 16.75 -14.70 10.82
C LEU A 270 16.03 -13.43 10.38
N TYR A 271 15.03 -13.54 9.50
CA TYR A 271 14.23 -12.40 9.07
C TYR A 271 13.36 -11.86 10.20
N ASP A 272 12.85 -12.73 11.07
CA ASP A 272 12.15 -12.31 12.29
C ASP A 272 13.04 -11.44 13.19
N GLY A 273 14.28 -11.90 13.45
CA GLY A 273 15.29 -11.15 14.20
C GLY A 273 15.64 -9.81 13.55
N VAL A 274 15.88 -9.80 12.23
CA VAL A 274 16.19 -8.58 11.47
C VAL A 274 15.05 -7.57 11.56
N PHE A 275 13.80 -8.00 11.38
CA PHE A 275 12.65 -7.09 11.45
C PHE A 275 12.46 -6.53 12.85
N ARG A 276 12.54 -7.38 13.89
CA ARG A 276 12.45 -6.96 15.28
C ARG A 276 13.54 -5.96 15.67
N GLN A 277 14.80 -6.21 15.28
CA GLN A 277 15.92 -5.31 15.56
C GLN A 277 15.85 -3.99 14.79
N SER A 278 15.16 -3.99 13.64
CA SER A 278 15.01 -2.81 12.79
C SER A 278 13.75 -1.99 13.09
N GLY A 279 12.86 -2.48 13.96
CA GLY A 279 11.55 -1.88 14.21
C GLY A 279 10.56 -2.03 13.06
N ILE A 280 10.80 -2.98 12.16
CA ILE A 280 9.91 -3.31 11.03
C ILE A 280 8.80 -4.22 11.54
N LEU A 281 7.55 -3.88 11.21
CA LEU A 281 6.41 -4.74 11.49
C LEU A 281 6.31 -5.85 10.46
N ARG A 282 6.23 -7.10 10.93
CA ARG A 282 6.12 -8.27 10.06
C ARG A 282 4.66 -8.59 9.76
N ALA A 283 4.31 -8.67 8.49
CA ALA A 283 3.05 -9.21 8.01
C ALA A 283 3.21 -10.69 7.60
N GLN A 284 2.15 -11.48 7.76
CA GLN A 284 2.09 -12.91 7.46
C GLN A 284 1.36 -13.20 6.14
N SER A 285 0.70 -12.20 5.56
CA SER A 285 0.00 -12.31 4.28
C SER A 285 -0.03 -10.97 3.56
N VAL A 286 -0.36 -10.98 2.27
CA VAL A 286 -0.56 -9.75 1.47
C VAL A 286 -1.73 -8.93 2.02
N THR A 287 -2.81 -9.59 2.44
CA THR A 287 -3.95 -8.92 3.09
C THR A 287 -3.50 -8.19 4.35
N GLU A 288 -2.73 -8.86 5.21
CA GLU A 288 -2.23 -8.25 6.45
C GLU A 288 -1.23 -7.12 6.18
N LEU A 289 -0.36 -7.28 5.18
CA LEU A 289 0.58 -6.23 4.76
C LEU A 289 -0.16 -4.92 4.48
N PHE A 290 -1.24 -4.98 3.70
CA PHE A 290 -2.02 -3.79 3.37
C PHE A 290 -2.98 -3.35 4.47
N ASP A 291 -3.50 -4.24 5.31
CA ASP A 291 -4.26 -3.86 6.51
C ASP A 291 -3.39 -3.03 7.48
N PHE A 292 -2.14 -3.46 7.68
CA PHE A 292 -1.20 -2.74 8.52
C PHE A 292 -0.84 -1.39 7.89
N CYS A 293 -0.54 -1.37 6.60
CA CYS A 293 -0.30 -0.11 5.89
C CYS A 293 -1.49 0.83 5.95
N TRP A 294 -2.72 0.31 5.85
CA TRP A 294 -3.92 1.12 5.97
C TRP A 294 -3.98 1.80 7.33
N ALA A 295 -3.96 1.02 8.42
CA ALA A 295 -3.99 1.55 9.78
C ALA A 295 -2.84 2.52 10.04
N LEU A 296 -1.60 2.12 9.79
CA LEU A 296 -0.41 2.92 10.09
C LEU A 296 -0.31 4.22 9.28
N GLY A 297 -0.91 4.30 8.10
CA GLY A 297 -0.87 5.50 7.25
C GLY A 297 -2.12 6.37 7.28
N ALA A 298 -3.27 5.85 7.74
CA ALA A 298 -4.52 6.60 7.86
C ALA A 298 -4.84 7.04 9.30
N LEU A 299 -4.39 6.30 10.31
CA LEU A 299 -4.83 6.48 11.69
C LEU A 299 -3.76 7.14 12.57
N PRO A 300 -4.15 7.98 13.54
CA PRO A 300 -3.25 8.42 14.59
C PRO A 300 -2.86 7.25 15.50
N ILE A 301 -1.75 7.41 16.20
CA ILE A 301 -1.32 6.45 17.23
C ILE A 301 -2.30 6.55 18.42
N PRO A 302 -2.97 5.46 18.82
CA PRO A 302 -3.88 5.49 19.97
C PRO A 302 -3.10 5.67 21.28
N LYS A 303 -3.73 6.34 22.26
CA LYS A 303 -3.14 6.59 23.60
C LYS A 303 -2.96 5.30 24.42
N GLY A 304 -3.67 4.23 24.06
CA GLY A 304 -3.62 2.95 24.74
C GLY A 304 -4.40 1.87 24.01
N ARG A 305 -4.53 0.72 24.66
CA ARG A 305 -5.08 -0.52 24.10
C ARG A 305 -6.53 -0.79 24.49
N ARG A 306 -7.20 0.18 25.13
CA ARG A 306 -8.54 0.01 25.68
C ARG A 306 -9.59 0.30 24.61
N VAL A 307 -10.33 -0.73 24.24
CA VAL A 307 -11.32 -0.73 23.17
C VAL A 307 -12.71 -0.79 23.76
N VAL A 308 -13.61 0.04 23.26
CA VAL A 308 -15.05 -0.18 23.38
C VAL A 308 -15.60 -0.64 22.05
N ILE A 309 -16.47 -1.63 22.08
CA ILE A 309 -17.12 -2.17 20.89
C ILE A 309 -18.58 -1.74 20.87
N GLN A 310 -19.02 -1.16 19.76
CA GLN A 310 -20.44 -0.92 19.48
C GLN A 310 -20.93 -1.85 18.38
N THR A 311 -22.07 -2.50 18.60
CA THR A 311 -22.67 -3.41 17.62
C THR A 311 -24.19 -3.37 17.62
N HIS A 312 -24.80 -3.73 16.49
CA HIS A 312 -26.22 -4.05 16.38
C HIS A 312 -26.53 -5.52 16.72
N SER A 313 -25.53 -6.37 16.90
CA SER A 313 -25.77 -7.80 17.10
C SER A 313 -24.66 -8.44 17.94
N GLY A 314 -25.09 -9.31 18.86
CA GLY A 314 -24.19 -10.05 19.74
C GLY A 314 -23.22 -10.98 19.01
N GLY A 315 -23.57 -11.51 17.84
CA GLY A 315 -22.65 -12.35 17.04
C GLY A 315 -21.39 -11.59 16.59
N PRO A 316 -21.53 -10.54 15.75
CA PRO A 316 -20.43 -9.64 15.40
C PRO A 316 -19.72 -9.03 16.61
N GLY A 317 -20.46 -8.68 17.68
CA GLY A 317 -19.89 -8.14 18.91
C GLY A 317 -18.98 -9.13 19.64
N ALA A 318 -19.42 -10.37 19.81
CA ALA A 318 -18.64 -11.43 20.43
C ALA A 318 -17.41 -11.80 19.59
N ALA A 319 -17.56 -11.88 18.26
CA ALA A 319 -16.42 -12.10 17.36
C ALA A 319 -15.38 -10.98 17.45
N ALA A 320 -15.84 -9.72 17.56
CA ALA A 320 -14.96 -8.57 17.77
C ALA A 320 -14.26 -8.58 19.12
N ALA A 321 -14.97 -8.93 20.21
CA ALA A 321 -14.38 -9.07 21.53
C ALA A 321 -13.30 -10.16 21.57
N ASP A 322 -13.56 -11.34 21.00
CA ASP A 322 -12.58 -12.44 20.91
C ASP A 322 -11.35 -12.03 20.06
N ALA A 323 -11.58 -11.39 18.91
CA ALA A 323 -10.50 -10.87 18.06
C ALA A 323 -9.62 -9.84 18.79
N CYS A 324 -10.24 -8.90 19.50
CA CYS A 324 -9.53 -7.92 20.32
C CYS A 324 -8.69 -8.60 21.41
N GLY A 325 -9.28 -9.54 22.16
CA GLY A 325 -8.56 -10.29 23.20
C GLY A 325 -7.36 -11.06 22.65
N ARG A 326 -7.50 -11.75 21.51
CA ARG A 326 -6.38 -12.46 20.84
C ARG A 326 -5.29 -11.52 20.33
N ALA A 327 -5.65 -10.29 19.97
CA ALA A 327 -4.72 -9.25 19.56
C ALA A 327 -4.04 -8.53 20.75
N GLY A 328 -4.46 -8.82 21.98
CA GLY A 328 -3.95 -8.18 23.20
C GLY A 328 -4.56 -6.81 23.50
N LEU A 329 -5.71 -6.50 22.89
CA LEU A 329 -6.53 -5.33 23.20
C LEU A 329 -7.42 -5.62 24.42
N GLU A 330 -7.76 -4.58 25.17
CA GLU A 330 -8.50 -4.69 26.43
C GLU A 330 -9.91 -4.12 26.27
N LEU A 331 -10.92 -4.78 26.84
CA LEU A 331 -12.31 -4.29 26.86
C LEU A 331 -12.70 -3.93 28.30
N PRO A 332 -12.30 -2.74 28.80
CA PRO A 332 -12.64 -2.35 30.17
C PRO A 332 -14.15 -2.10 30.30
N PRO A 333 -14.68 -2.20 31.53
CA PRO A 333 -16.03 -1.73 31.82
C PRO A 333 -16.13 -0.22 31.59
N LEU A 334 -17.30 0.21 31.13
CA LEU A 334 -17.63 1.62 30.95
C LEU A 334 -17.75 2.32 32.30
N SER A 335 -17.46 3.62 32.32
CA SER A 335 -17.66 4.45 33.50
C SER A 335 -19.15 4.58 33.86
N LEU A 336 -19.45 4.84 35.13
CA LEU A 336 -20.83 5.07 35.57
C LEU A 336 -21.47 6.25 34.84
N GLU A 337 -20.72 7.32 34.62
CA GLU A 337 -21.18 8.50 33.86
C GLU A 337 -21.60 8.12 32.42
N THR A 338 -20.80 7.30 31.74
CA THR A 338 -21.15 6.80 30.41
C THR A 338 -22.40 5.92 30.46
N LEU A 339 -22.50 5.01 31.42
CA LEU A 339 -23.67 4.14 31.58
C LEU A 339 -24.96 4.93 31.82
N GLU A 340 -24.90 6.00 32.62
CA GLU A 340 -26.02 6.93 32.86
C GLU A 340 -26.43 7.66 31.57
N LYS A 341 -25.47 8.22 30.82
CA LYS A 341 -25.74 8.89 29.52
C LYS A 341 -26.37 7.93 28.50
N LEU A 342 -25.92 6.67 28.49
CA LEU A 342 -26.43 5.65 27.59
C LEU A 342 -27.85 5.19 27.94
N GLU A 343 -28.25 5.20 29.21
CA GLU A 343 -29.53 4.67 29.66
C GLU A 343 -30.74 5.31 28.96
N ALA A 344 -30.66 6.60 28.65
CA ALA A 344 -31.74 7.31 27.93
C ALA A 344 -31.87 6.93 26.45
N LEU A 345 -30.83 6.33 25.86
CA LEU A 345 -30.76 6.01 24.42
C LEU A 345 -30.88 4.52 24.13
N LEU A 346 -30.53 3.68 25.10
CA LEU A 346 -30.43 2.25 24.94
C LEU A 346 -31.80 1.55 25.06
N PRO A 347 -32.19 0.69 24.10
CA PRO A 347 -33.37 -0.15 24.25
C PRO A 347 -33.25 -1.09 25.46
N HIS A 348 -34.37 -1.48 26.08
CA HIS A 348 -34.37 -2.45 27.19
C HIS A 348 -33.78 -3.83 26.81
N THR A 349 -33.74 -4.16 25.52
CA THR A 349 -33.16 -5.40 24.98
C THR A 349 -31.65 -5.33 24.78
N SER A 350 -31.03 -4.16 24.96
CA SER A 350 -29.60 -3.96 24.73
C SER A 350 -28.73 -4.49 25.87
N SER A 351 -27.48 -4.86 25.54
CA SER A 351 -26.41 -5.03 26.52
C SER A 351 -25.65 -3.72 26.65
N ARG A 352 -25.56 -3.21 27.88
CA ARG A 352 -24.79 -2.00 28.22
C ARG A 352 -23.34 -2.29 28.64
N ASN A 353 -22.95 -3.57 28.65
CA ASN A 353 -21.57 -3.98 28.91
C ASN A 353 -20.69 -3.63 27.70
N ASN A 354 -19.39 -3.90 27.77
CA ASN A 354 -18.50 -3.83 26.63
C ASN A 354 -18.28 -5.27 26.11
N PRO A 355 -18.83 -5.68 24.95
CA PRO A 355 -19.45 -4.86 23.88
C PRO A 355 -20.85 -4.28 24.18
N VAL A 356 -21.06 -3.04 23.71
CA VAL A 356 -22.36 -2.35 23.73
C VAL A 356 -23.18 -2.86 22.56
N ASP A 357 -24.10 -3.78 22.83
CA ASP A 357 -24.96 -4.42 21.84
C ASP A 357 -26.36 -3.85 21.88
N LEU A 358 -26.73 -3.15 20.81
CA LEU A 358 -28.01 -2.47 20.71
C LEU A 358 -29.15 -3.39 20.26
N THR A 359 -28.86 -4.59 19.75
CA THR A 359 -29.80 -5.55 19.11
C THR A 359 -30.56 -4.98 17.91
N PHE A 360 -31.36 -3.95 18.12
CA PHE A 360 -32.06 -3.20 17.09
C PHE A 360 -32.32 -1.80 17.60
N ILE A 361 -31.96 -0.79 16.81
CA ILE A 361 -32.26 0.61 17.10
C ILE A 361 -33.04 1.22 15.95
N LYS A 362 -34.07 2.00 16.30
CA LYS A 362 -34.98 2.58 15.31
C LYS A 362 -34.40 3.80 14.61
N ASN A 363 -33.53 4.54 15.30
CA ASN A 363 -32.97 5.80 14.81
C ASN A 363 -31.50 5.59 14.38
N PRO A 364 -31.18 5.67 13.08
CA PRO A 364 -29.81 5.55 12.59
C PRO A 364 -28.85 6.58 13.19
N LEU A 365 -29.30 7.81 13.47
CA LEU A 365 -28.44 8.85 14.06
C LEU A 365 -28.03 8.53 15.49
N GLN A 366 -28.88 7.80 16.24
CA GLN A 366 -28.47 7.30 17.56
C GLN A 366 -27.32 6.29 17.43
N TYR A 367 -27.36 5.44 16.40
CA TYR A 367 -26.29 4.47 16.14
C TYR A 367 -25.01 5.11 15.64
N LEU A 368 -25.12 6.07 14.73
CA LEU A 368 -23.96 6.57 13.99
C LEU A 368 -23.29 7.76 14.69
N ILE A 369 -24.01 8.48 15.55
CA ILE A 369 -23.52 9.72 16.17
C ILE A 369 -23.65 9.68 17.68
N HIS A 370 -24.86 9.57 18.22
CA HIS A 370 -25.07 9.89 19.65
C HIS A 370 -24.43 8.87 20.59
N ILE A 371 -24.68 7.57 20.35
CA ILE A 371 -24.09 6.50 21.18
C ILE A 371 -22.56 6.46 20.98
N PRO A 372 -22.03 6.41 19.74
CA PRO A 372 -20.59 6.52 19.52
C PRO A 372 -19.93 7.75 20.16
N GLY A 373 -20.59 8.91 20.12
CA GLY A 373 -20.13 10.15 20.74
C GLY A 373 -20.00 10.04 22.25
N ILE A 374 -20.94 9.39 22.91
CA ILE A 374 -20.84 9.10 24.35
C ILE A 374 -19.72 8.10 24.62
N LEU A 375 -19.64 7.01 23.85
CA LEU A 375 -18.64 5.96 24.06
C LEU A 375 -17.21 6.44 23.86
N ILE A 376 -16.98 7.29 22.86
CA ILE A 376 -15.64 7.81 22.57
C ILE A 376 -15.19 8.80 23.65
N GLU A 377 -16.09 9.47 24.37
CA GLU A 377 -15.73 10.36 25.48
C GLU A 377 -15.28 9.60 26.75
N ASP A 378 -15.67 8.34 26.92
CA ASP A 378 -15.39 7.56 28.14
C ASP A 378 -13.89 7.50 28.49
N SER A 379 -13.52 7.86 29.72
CA SER A 379 -12.12 7.92 30.18
C SER A 379 -11.40 6.57 30.18
N ASN A 380 -12.14 5.47 30.20
CA ASN A 380 -11.62 4.11 30.12
C ASN A 380 -11.35 3.66 28.69
N VAL A 381 -11.67 4.47 27.68
CA VAL A 381 -11.61 4.09 26.26
C VAL A 381 -10.57 4.91 25.51
N ASP A 382 -9.76 4.24 24.70
CA ASP A 382 -8.81 4.85 23.77
C ASP A 382 -9.24 4.67 22.30
N ILE A 383 -9.98 3.58 22.02
CA ILE A 383 -10.38 3.16 20.68
C ILE A 383 -11.85 2.75 20.69
N LEU A 384 -12.64 3.28 19.76
CA LEU A 384 -14.00 2.87 19.46
C LEU A 384 -14.00 1.97 18.21
N LEU A 385 -14.40 0.71 18.37
CA LEU A 385 -14.58 -0.25 17.28
C LEU A 385 -16.08 -0.42 16.98
N ILE A 386 -16.53 -0.02 15.80
CA ILE A 386 -17.95 -0.02 15.43
C ILE A 386 -18.22 -1.07 14.35
N TYR A 387 -19.25 -1.90 14.57
CA TYR A 387 -19.80 -2.74 13.53
C TYR A 387 -20.74 -1.95 12.62
N PHE A 388 -20.42 -1.78 11.34
CA PHE A 388 -21.30 -1.10 10.39
C PHE A 388 -22.21 -2.10 9.67
N LEU A 389 -23.52 -1.94 9.85
CA LEU A 389 -24.57 -2.71 9.19
C LEU A 389 -25.65 -1.77 8.64
N THR A 390 -25.27 -0.92 7.69
CA THR A 390 -26.23 -0.09 6.93
C THR A 390 -26.37 -0.68 5.54
N VAL A 391 -27.60 -1.02 5.15
CA VAL A 391 -27.88 -1.70 3.88
C VAL A 391 -28.74 -0.81 3.00
N ALA A 392 -28.16 -0.24 1.94
CA ALA A 392 -28.88 0.65 1.01
C ALA A 392 -30.14 0.00 0.41
N LYS A 393 -30.12 -1.32 0.17
CA LYS A 393 -31.30 -2.07 -0.31
C LYS A 393 -32.48 -2.04 0.67
N VAL A 394 -32.21 -2.00 1.98
CA VAL A 394 -33.27 -1.88 2.99
C VAL A 394 -33.89 -0.49 2.94
N VAL A 395 -33.08 0.55 2.74
CA VAL A 395 -33.56 1.93 2.53
C VAL A 395 -34.39 2.03 1.26
N ARG A 396 -33.90 1.51 0.13
CA ARG A 396 -34.66 1.49 -1.14
C ARG A 396 -36.02 0.86 -0.96
N ARG A 397 -36.07 -0.35 -0.38
CA ARG A 397 -37.34 -1.03 -0.08
C ARG A 397 -38.26 -0.22 0.81
N ALA A 398 -37.73 0.50 1.80
CA ALA A 398 -38.53 1.36 2.66
C ALA A 398 -39.11 2.56 1.89
N LEU A 399 -38.32 3.21 1.03
CA LEU A 399 -38.77 4.31 0.17
C LEU A 399 -39.85 3.85 -0.82
N GLU A 400 -39.69 2.67 -1.43
CA GLU A 400 -40.71 2.03 -2.29
C GLU A 400 -42.03 1.85 -1.53
N GLN A 401 -41.97 1.31 -0.31
CA GLN A 401 -43.15 1.08 0.53
C GLN A 401 -43.81 2.37 1.02
N MET A 402 -43.06 3.47 1.08
CA MET A 402 -43.58 4.81 1.39
C MET A 402 -44.23 5.50 0.17
N GLY A 403 -44.21 4.87 -1.01
CA GLY A 403 -44.80 5.41 -2.23
C GLY A 403 -43.95 6.49 -2.92
N ILE A 404 -42.64 6.52 -2.63
CA ILE A 404 -41.72 7.39 -3.36
C ILE A 404 -41.65 6.93 -4.84
N PRO A 405 -41.73 7.85 -5.82
CA PRO A 405 -41.60 7.50 -7.24
C PRO A 405 -40.30 6.77 -7.55
N GLU A 406 -40.37 5.70 -8.35
CA GLU A 406 -39.23 4.81 -8.66
C GLU A 406 -38.00 5.55 -9.21
N ASP A 407 -38.22 6.61 -9.99
CA ASP A 407 -37.18 7.47 -10.56
C ASP A 407 -36.45 8.33 -9.51
N GLN A 408 -37.07 8.59 -8.35
CA GLN A 408 -36.48 9.37 -7.25
C GLN A 408 -35.79 8.52 -6.18
N ILE A 409 -36.07 7.22 -6.12
CA ILE A 409 -35.53 6.31 -5.10
C ILE A 409 -34.00 6.23 -5.12
N PRO A 410 -33.31 6.15 -6.28
CA PRO A 410 -31.86 6.13 -6.31
C PRO A 410 -31.26 7.37 -5.66
N GLU A 411 -31.67 8.57 -6.08
CA GLU A 411 -31.14 9.85 -5.58
C GLU A 411 -31.39 10.01 -4.06
N GLN A 412 -32.60 9.69 -3.59
CA GLN A 412 -32.92 9.78 -2.16
C GLN A 412 -32.14 8.76 -1.31
N THR A 413 -31.91 7.55 -1.85
CA THR A 413 -31.09 6.55 -1.17
C THR A 413 -29.66 7.04 -1.05
N ASP A 414 -29.09 7.55 -2.15
CA ASP A 414 -27.70 7.99 -2.22
C ASP A 414 -27.48 9.15 -1.24
N LYS A 415 -28.39 10.13 -1.24
CA LYS A 415 -28.38 11.24 -0.28
C LYS A 415 -28.42 10.76 1.17
N LEU A 416 -29.29 9.80 1.51
CA LEU A 416 -29.36 9.29 2.88
C LEU A 416 -28.09 8.52 3.28
N MET A 417 -27.49 7.75 2.37
CA MET A 417 -26.23 7.04 2.63
C MET A 417 -25.07 8.03 2.81
N GLU A 418 -25.01 9.08 2.00
CA GLU A 418 -24.02 10.15 2.09
C GLU A 418 -24.14 10.89 3.43
N GLU A 419 -25.32 11.39 3.78
CA GLU A 419 -25.59 12.08 5.05
C GLU A 419 -25.18 11.23 6.27
N GLN A 420 -25.46 9.92 6.23
CA GLN A 420 -25.07 8.98 7.27
C GLN A 420 -23.56 8.76 7.33
N SER A 421 -22.88 8.65 6.18
CA SER A 421 -21.42 8.48 6.14
C SER A 421 -20.69 9.73 6.65
N GLU A 422 -21.13 10.92 6.23
CA GLU A 422 -20.59 12.19 6.72
C GLU A 422 -20.80 12.38 8.22
N ALA A 423 -21.91 11.89 8.76
CA ALA A 423 -22.19 11.93 10.19
C ALA A 423 -21.12 11.17 11.00
N VAL A 424 -20.69 10.00 10.53
CA VAL A 424 -19.60 9.23 11.15
C VAL A 424 -18.27 9.97 11.01
N VAL A 425 -18.02 10.61 9.86
CA VAL A 425 -16.79 11.40 9.63
C VAL A 425 -16.72 12.61 10.56
N ARG A 426 -17.84 13.32 10.76
CA ARG A 426 -17.93 14.42 11.73
C ARG A 426 -17.58 13.97 13.14
N LEU A 427 -18.09 12.81 13.55
CA LEU A 427 -17.76 12.20 14.84
C LEU A 427 -16.28 11.82 14.94
N MET A 428 -15.73 11.17 13.91
CA MET A 428 -14.30 10.81 13.88
C MET A 428 -13.41 12.04 14.04
N ASN A 429 -13.78 13.15 13.40
CA ASN A 429 -13.03 14.40 13.47
C ASN A 429 -13.28 15.22 14.75
N SER A 430 -14.30 14.88 15.56
CA SER A 430 -14.61 15.61 16.81
C SER A 430 -13.85 15.06 18.02
N SER A 431 -13.05 14.01 17.87
CA SER A 431 -12.32 13.36 18.96
C SER A 431 -10.88 13.07 18.57
N GLU A 432 -9.96 13.15 19.54
CA GLU A 432 -8.58 12.67 19.36
C GLU A 432 -8.46 11.14 19.46
N LYS A 433 -9.49 10.48 20.01
CA LYS A 433 -9.51 9.03 20.18
C LYS A 433 -9.89 8.35 18.86
N LEU A 434 -9.46 7.11 18.73
CA LEU A 434 -9.53 6.41 17.46
C LEU A 434 -10.92 5.83 17.21
N LEU A 435 -11.46 6.03 16.01
CA LEU A 435 -12.66 5.33 15.53
C LEU A 435 -12.27 4.40 14.37
N VAL A 436 -12.59 3.12 14.50
CA VAL A 436 -12.40 2.11 13.45
C VAL A 436 -13.69 1.36 13.21
N GLY A 437 -14.03 1.16 11.95
CA GLY A 437 -15.15 0.33 11.52
C GLY A 437 -14.74 -1.10 11.19
N PHE A 438 -15.69 -2.01 11.33
CA PHE A 438 -15.65 -3.28 10.62
C PHE A 438 -17.03 -3.65 10.10
N THR A 439 -17.09 -4.49 9.07
CA THR A 439 -18.35 -4.95 8.48
C THR A 439 -18.19 -6.30 7.81
N TYR A 440 -19.21 -7.15 7.83
CA TYR A 440 -19.27 -8.35 6.99
C TYR A 440 -19.91 -8.08 5.61
N ARG A 441 -20.27 -6.82 5.35
CA ARG A 441 -20.88 -6.36 4.11
C ARG A 441 -19.84 -6.15 3.02
N SER A 442 -20.30 -5.96 1.79
CA SER A 442 -19.41 -5.58 0.70
C SER A 442 -18.86 -4.18 0.97
N LEU A 443 -17.57 -3.96 0.68
CA LEU A 443 -17.00 -2.61 0.71
C LEU A 443 -17.55 -1.71 -0.40
N GLU A 444 -18.23 -2.30 -1.39
CA GLU A 444 -18.96 -1.61 -2.45
C GLU A 444 -20.39 -1.22 -2.02
N ASP A 445 -20.88 -1.65 -0.85
CA ASP A 445 -22.15 -1.14 -0.32
C ASP A 445 -22.02 0.38 -0.10
N GLN A 446 -22.97 1.16 -0.63
CA GLN A 446 -22.87 2.62 -0.79
C GLN A 446 -22.43 3.36 0.49
N PHE A 447 -23.00 3.01 1.64
CA PHE A 447 -22.61 3.59 2.93
C PHE A 447 -21.15 3.28 3.31
N ILE A 448 -20.73 2.03 3.15
CA ILE A 448 -19.35 1.61 3.47
C ILE A 448 -18.38 2.28 2.50
N HIS A 449 -18.71 2.32 1.21
CA HIS A 449 -17.89 2.98 0.21
C HIS A 449 -17.73 4.48 0.52
N GLY A 450 -18.82 5.16 0.90
CA GLY A 450 -18.80 6.56 1.31
C GLY A 450 -17.90 6.82 2.53
N LEU A 451 -17.89 5.91 3.51
CA LEU A 451 -16.96 5.96 4.65
C LEU A 451 -15.50 5.83 4.20
N LEU A 452 -15.20 4.87 3.33
CA LEU A 452 -13.85 4.62 2.82
C LEU A 452 -13.30 5.82 2.02
N GLN A 453 -14.12 6.40 1.14
CA GLN A 453 -13.74 7.56 0.34
C GLN A 453 -13.41 8.79 1.20
N GLN A 454 -14.06 8.91 2.36
CA GLN A 454 -13.82 9.97 3.34
C GLN A 454 -12.72 9.63 4.35
N GLY A 455 -12.02 8.50 4.17
CA GLY A 455 -10.87 8.10 4.97
C GLY A 455 -11.19 7.38 6.27
N VAL A 456 -12.44 6.98 6.52
CA VAL A 456 -12.80 6.15 7.68
C VAL A 456 -12.38 4.71 7.41
N PRO A 457 -11.51 4.11 8.24
CA PRO A 457 -11.09 2.73 8.02
C PRO A 457 -12.20 1.74 8.40
N VAL A 458 -12.61 0.92 7.43
CA VAL A 458 -13.64 -0.11 7.61
C VAL A 458 -13.14 -1.48 7.15
N PHE A 459 -12.82 -2.36 8.09
CA PHE A 459 -12.27 -3.68 7.78
C PHE A 459 -13.38 -4.71 7.47
N PRO A 460 -13.19 -5.63 6.51
CA PRO A 460 -14.17 -6.68 6.19
C PRO A 460 -14.44 -7.72 7.28
N GLU A 461 -13.67 -7.72 8.38
CA GLU A 461 -13.90 -8.59 9.53
C GLU A 461 -13.22 -8.02 10.79
N PRO A 462 -13.70 -8.37 11.99
CA PRO A 462 -13.12 -7.87 13.23
C PRO A 462 -11.69 -8.35 13.47
N THR A 463 -11.31 -9.56 13.02
CA THR A 463 -9.95 -10.08 13.16
C THR A 463 -8.93 -9.19 12.46
N ARG A 464 -9.25 -8.71 11.25
CA ARG A 464 -8.40 -7.78 10.49
C ARG A 464 -8.30 -6.43 11.20
N ALA A 465 -9.42 -5.89 11.67
CA ALA A 465 -9.43 -4.65 12.45
C ALA A 465 -8.55 -4.76 13.71
N ALA A 466 -8.73 -5.81 14.50
CA ALA A 466 -7.99 -6.02 15.74
C ALA A 466 -6.47 -6.17 15.49
N ARG A 467 -6.07 -6.91 14.45
CA ARG A 467 -4.64 -7.04 14.08
C ARG A 467 -4.05 -5.72 13.58
N ALA A 468 -4.80 -4.95 12.79
CA ALA A 468 -4.36 -3.63 12.33
C ALA A 468 -4.20 -2.63 13.50
N LEU A 469 -5.12 -2.65 14.46
CA LEU A 469 -5.01 -1.89 15.72
C LEU A 469 -3.81 -2.31 16.56
N LYS A 470 -3.54 -3.62 16.64
CA LYS A 470 -2.33 -4.13 17.30
C LYS A 470 -1.06 -3.61 16.61
N ALA A 471 -1.02 -3.60 15.28
CA ALA A 471 0.12 -3.08 14.53
C ALA A 471 0.41 -1.60 14.85
N LEU A 472 -0.62 -0.76 15.01
CA LEU A 472 -0.46 0.63 15.47
C LEU A 472 0.18 0.72 16.86
N LEU A 473 -0.28 -0.09 17.80
CA LEU A 473 0.26 -0.13 19.17
C LEU A 473 1.69 -0.67 19.23
N ASP A 474 1.97 -1.73 18.47
CA ASP A 474 3.31 -2.29 18.33
C ASP A 474 4.26 -1.25 17.75
N TYR A 475 3.84 -0.54 16.69
CA TYR A 475 4.61 0.56 16.11
C TYR A 475 4.88 1.67 17.11
N SER A 476 3.87 2.09 17.90
CA SER A 476 4.05 3.12 18.94
C SER A 476 5.14 2.71 19.93
N THR A 477 5.05 1.48 20.44
CA THR A 477 5.99 0.95 21.43
C THR A 477 7.40 0.85 20.86
N LEU A 478 7.53 0.35 19.63
CA LEU A 478 8.81 0.26 18.93
C LEU A 478 9.42 1.65 18.68
N ARG A 479 8.61 2.58 18.20
CA ARG A 479 9.01 3.96 17.91
C ARG A 479 9.52 4.67 19.17
N GLU A 480 8.79 4.56 20.28
CA GLU A 480 9.22 5.14 21.56
C GLU A 480 10.55 4.55 22.03
N LYS A 481 10.67 3.22 21.99
CA LYS A 481 11.92 2.53 22.36
C LYS A 481 13.11 3.04 21.53
N MET A 482 12.94 3.14 20.21
CA MET A 482 14.00 3.58 19.30
C MET A 482 14.36 5.07 19.45
N LEU A 483 13.40 5.91 19.81
CA LEU A 483 13.66 7.32 20.14
C LEU A 483 14.36 7.48 21.49
N SER A 484 14.08 6.60 22.46
CA SER A 484 14.74 6.60 23.78
C SER A 484 16.15 6.01 23.77
N ASP A 485 16.46 5.09 22.86
CA ASP A 485 17.78 4.49 22.68
C ASP A 485 18.22 4.56 21.19
N PRO A 486 18.72 5.72 20.73
CA PRO A 486 19.11 5.91 19.34
C PRO A 486 20.33 5.07 18.94
N ALA A 487 21.19 4.73 19.91
CA ALA A 487 22.44 4.01 19.68
C ALA A 487 22.23 2.48 19.62
N GLY A 488 21.11 1.96 20.14
CA GLY A 488 20.89 0.52 20.32
C GLY A 488 21.97 -0.05 21.21
N GLY A 489 21.93 0.35 22.49
CA GLY A 489 22.83 -0.13 23.52
C GLY A 489 23.04 -1.62 23.38
N THR A 490 24.30 -1.99 23.17
CA THR A 490 24.83 -3.32 23.43
C THR A 490 24.64 -3.62 24.91
N GLU A 491 23.47 -4.08 25.32
CA GLU A 491 23.34 -4.80 26.58
C GLU A 491 23.69 -6.26 26.31
N GLU A 492 24.96 -6.57 26.55
CA GLU A 492 25.38 -7.91 26.96
C GLU A 492 24.67 -8.24 28.28
N THR A 493 23.72 -9.17 28.24
CA THR A 493 23.39 -10.06 29.36
C THR A 493 22.98 -11.42 28.83
#